data_AF-A0A3M9ZKV2-F1
#
_entry.id   AF-A0A3M9ZKV2-F1
#
_cell.length_a   1.000
_cell.length_b   1.000
_cell.length_c   1.000
_cell.angle_alpha   90.00
_cell.angle_beta   90.00
_cell.angle_gamma   90.00
#
_symmetry.space_group_name_H-M   'P 1'
#
loop_
_entity.id
_entity.type
_entity.pdbx_description
1 polymer ?
#
loop_
_entity_poly.entity_id
_entity_poly.type
_entity_poly.pdbx_seq_one_letter_code
_entity_poly.pdbx_strand_id
1 'polypeptide(L)'
;MAMATLAAAALAGALAASLAGAAWAQGDGGMGEARALFARGEYPAAIAIYDSLLGESPRDPEILRLKGIAESNSGRHRESLVSFYTILQDNPNDAVALAGAGVGFGNLGEYAESRDYFARALEVDPESVVYGNYARFVDGVISKYPYRATEKPDFEAASQRPSRVPAWTTDVALWWASGKIGNDEFLGAISHLVSEGVIVVHDSGDAPRGERIPGEETLAEWVKGNVTVASLAQAVRDMISGGLVDGPQESAEEKAARDRDDLLLFKNYITRIISNVDKEKRYIEYPNPSGDVIKKFLRDYVKWNFDEEAARAATNFPDPEIDVRAVGATTIRYSMFINDQPSGLPLNHVETLGDSMDYWEAQTLEYAERDARIMFSVTRAKHEANVWVTWVVRDLGEGVLGHAHVGKGIVEVALGDYACDGSFQLYDVATVQKIMTHELGHSVGLLHSDNESSVMYPTLKPSYAYCLL
;
A
#
# COMPACT_ATOMS: atom_id res chain seq x y z
N MET A 1 -62.33 -52.84 -28.90
CA MET A 1 -62.12 -52.61 -30.35
C MET A 1 -62.53 -51.18 -30.63
N ALA A 2 -61.58 -50.35 -31.08
CA ALA A 2 -61.72 -48.96 -31.57
C ALA A 2 -62.07 -47.80 -30.58
N MET A 3 -61.17 -46.80 -30.64
CA MET A 3 -61.34 -45.33 -30.56
C MET A 3 -61.62 -44.59 -29.23
N ALA A 4 -60.61 -43.80 -28.80
CA ALA A 4 -60.64 -42.31 -28.67
C ALA A 4 -59.32 -41.84 -27.99
N THR A 5 -58.32 -41.27 -28.69
CA THR A 5 -57.98 -39.82 -28.79
C THR A 5 -57.95 -39.08 -27.42
N LEU A 6 -56.89 -38.41 -26.95
CA LEU A 6 -56.12 -37.30 -27.55
C LEU A 6 -54.90 -36.93 -26.66
N ALA A 7 -54.01 -36.11 -27.23
CA ALA A 7 -52.93 -35.30 -26.64
C ALA A 7 -51.57 -35.99 -26.45
N ALA A 8 -50.42 -35.37 -26.72
CA ALA A 8 -50.03 -34.19 -27.49
C ALA A 8 -48.49 -34.29 -27.64
N ALA A 9 -47.96 -33.82 -28.76
CA ALA A 9 -46.55 -33.97 -29.15
C ALA A 9 -45.56 -33.25 -28.22
N ALA A 10 -44.51 -33.97 -27.78
CA ALA A 10 -43.32 -33.38 -27.16
C ALA A 10 -42.24 -33.18 -28.23
N LEU A 11 -41.87 -31.92 -28.46
CA LEU A 11 -40.83 -31.49 -29.38
C LEU A 11 -39.43 -31.86 -28.87
N ALA A 12 -38.63 -32.42 -29.77
CA ALA A 12 -37.18 -32.34 -29.74
C ALA A 12 -36.71 -30.97 -30.25
N GLY A 13 -35.61 -30.46 -29.71
CA GLY A 13 -34.87 -29.34 -30.31
C GLY A 13 -34.23 -28.40 -29.29
N ALA A 14 -33.11 -28.83 -28.72
CA ALA A 14 -32.18 -27.92 -28.06
C ALA A 14 -31.39 -27.14 -29.13
N LEU A 15 -31.48 -25.81 -29.14
CA LEU A 15 -30.47 -24.93 -29.73
C LEU A 15 -30.69 -23.47 -29.31
N ALA A 16 -29.55 -22.79 -29.17
CA ALA A 16 -29.33 -21.35 -29.08
C ALA A 16 -29.52 -20.70 -27.69
N ALA A 17 -28.39 -20.63 -26.99
CA ALA A 17 -28.12 -19.56 -26.05
C ALA A 17 -28.02 -18.22 -26.81
N SER A 18 -28.81 -17.23 -26.40
CA SER A 18 -28.53 -15.83 -26.69
C SER A 18 -29.12 -14.91 -25.61
N LEU A 19 -28.20 -14.26 -24.89
CA LEU A 19 -28.18 -12.85 -24.46
C LEU A 19 -29.40 -12.24 -23.75
N ALA A 20 -29.10 -11.88 -22.50
CA ALA A 20 -29.34 -10.59 -21.83
C ALA A 20 -30.77 -10.15 -21.52
N GLY A 21 -31.03 -9.97 -20.22
CA GLY A 21 -32.13 -9.10 -19.78
C GLY A 21 -32.57 -9.27 -18.33
N ALA A 22 -32.00 -8.42 -17.47
CA ALA A 22 -32.59 -7.85 -16.25
C ALA A 22 -32.70 -8.71 -14.97
N ALA A 23 -31.80 -8.44 -14.01
CA ALA A 23 -32.17 -7.85 -12.71
C ALA A 23 -30.92 -7.67 -11.82
N TRP A 24 -30.15 -6.60 -12.01
CA TRP A 24 -29.22 -6.11 -10.98
C TRP A 24 -29.78 -4.77 -10.49
N ALA A 25 -30.53 -4.84 -9.40
CA ALA A 25 -31.09 -3.68 -8.73
C ALA A 25 -30.04 -3.08 -7.78
N GLN A 26 -29.76 -1.80 -7.99
CA GLN A 26 -29.42 -0.76 -7.02
C GLN A 26 -28.28 -0.99 -6.01
N GLY A 27 -27.18 -0.27 -6.24
CA GLY A 27 -26.61 0.69 -5.28
C GLY A 27 -25.75 0.18 -4.11
N ASP A 28 -25.90 -1.06 -3.68
CA ASP A 28 -25.12 -1.58 -2.52
C ASP A 28 -24.73 -3.07 -2.68
N GLY A 29 -25.55 -3.85 -3.41
CA GLY A 29 -25.33 -5.28 -3.60
C GLY A 29 -24.07 -5.63 -4.39
N GLY A 30 -23.78 -4.89 -5.47
CA GLY A 30 -22.62 -5.15 -6.32
C GLY A 30 -21.29 -4.86 -5.63
N MET A 31 -21.21 -3.78 -4.86
CA MET A 31 -19.98 -3.45 -4.13
C MET A 31 -19.71 -4.43 -2.97
N GLY A 32 -20.76 -4.84 -2.25
CA GLY A 32 -20.67 -5.87 -1.22
C GLY A 32 -20.21 -7.21 -1.78
N GLU A 33 -20.77 -7.64 -2.91
CA GLU A 33 -20.35 -8.87 -3.61
C GLU A 33 -18.89 -8.79 -4.07
N ALA A 34 -18.49 -7.68 -4.69
CA ALA A 34 -17.11 -7.48 -5.15
C ALA A 34 -16.10 -7.52 -4.00
N ARG A 35 -16.40 -6.87 -2.86
CA ARG A 35 -15.57 -6.93 -1.65
C ARG A 35 -15.49 -8.34 -1.08
N ALA A 36 -16.58 -9.10 -1.09
CA ALA A 36 -16.58 -10.47 -0.60
C ALA A 36 -15.74 -11.40 -1.50
N LEU A 37 -15.82 -11.25 -2.82
CA LEU A 37 -14.95 -11.96 -3.78
C LEU A 37 -13.49 -11.56 -3.60
N PHE A 38 -13.22 -10.26 -3.44
CA PHE A 38 -11.89 -9.71 -3.18
C PHE A 38 -11.26 -10.32 -1.92
N ALA A 39 -11.98 -10.32 -0.79
CA ALA A 39 -11.50 -10.89 0.47
C ALA A 39 -11.21 -12.40 0.39
N ARG A 40 -11.82 -13.13 -0.56
CA ARG A 40 -11.54 -14.55 -0.83
C ARG A 40 -10.41 -14.76 -1.85
N GLY A 41 -9.80 -13.69 -2.36
CA GLY A 41 -8.78 -13.74 -3.40
C GLY A 41 -9.34 -14.06 -4.80
N GLU A 42 -10.66 -14.00 -5.00
CA GLU A 42 -11.32 -14.22 -6.30
C GLU A 42 -11.23 -12.96 -7.19
N TYR A 43 -10.00 -12.45 -7.37
CA TYR A 43 -9.74 -11.16 -8.01
C TYR A 43 -10.33 -10.99 -9.41
N PRO A 44 -10.27 -11.98 -10.33
CA PRO A 44 -10.87 -11.82 -11.66
C PRO A 44 -12.38 -11.57 -11.61
N ALA A 45 -13.10 -12.22 -10.68
CA ALA A 45 -14.53 -12.02 -10.52
C ALA A 45 -14.84 -10.66 -9.87
N ALA A 46 -14.09 -10.28 -8.83
CA ALA A 46 -14.23 -8.96 -8.20
C ALA A 46 -13.99 -7.82 -9.20
N ILE A 47 -12.96 -7.94 -10.05
CA ILE A 47 -12.64 -6.93 -11.06
C ILE A 47 -13.71 -6.79 -12.13
N ALA A 48 -14.34 -7.89 -12.56
CA ALA A 48 -15.46 -7.81 -13.49
C ALA A 48 -16.64 -7.00 -12.92
N ILE A 49 -16.90 -7.10 -11.62
CA ILE A 49 -17.92 -6.29 -10.95
C ILE A 49 -17.46 -4.83 -10.84
N TYR A 50 -16.21 -4.58 -10.44
CA TYR A 50 -15.66 -3.22 -10.40
C TYR A 50 -15.71 -2.52 -11.77
N ASP A 51 -15.40 -3.23 -12.86
CA ASP A 51 -15.52 -2.72 -14.22
C ASP A 51 -16.96 -2.33 -14.56
N SER A 52 -17.94 -3.13 -14.14
CA SER A 52 -19.36 -2.80 -14.31
C SER A 52 -19.75 -1.55 -13.53
N LEU A 53 -19.29 -1.41 -12.29
CA LEU A 53 -19.60 -0.24 -11.44
C LEU A 53 -18.94 1.04 -11.98
N LEU A 54 -17.70 0.95 -12.46
CA LEU A 54 -17.00 2.05 -13.13
C LEU A 54 -17.67 2.43 -14.47
N GLY A 55 -18.49 1.56 -15.07
CA GLY A 55 -19.32 1.93 -16.22
C GLY A 55 -20.31 3.06 -15.91
N GLU A 56 -20.77 3.16 -14.66
CA GLU A 56 -21.70 4.19 -14.17
C GLU A 56 -20.95 5.39 -13.56
N SER A 57 -19.86 5.13 -12.82
CA SER A 57 -19.00 6.15 -12.21
C SER A 57 -17.52 5.91 -12.59
N PRO A 58 -17.06 6.36 -13.77
CA PRO A 58 -15.76 5.96 -14.32
C PRO A 58 -14.53 6.38 -13.53
N ARG A 59 -14.69 7.31 -12.59
CA ARG A 59 -13.59 7.89 -11.81
C ARG A 59 -13.85 7.82 -10.31
N ASP A 60 -14.66 6.86 -9.86
CA ASP A 60 -14.86 6.61 -8.44
C ASP A 60 -13.54 6.13 -7.79
N PRO A 61 -12.96 6.90 -6.85
CA PRO A 61 -11.63 6.59 -6.32
C PRO A 61 -11.63 5.34 -5.44
N GLU A 62 -12.74 5.02 -4.77
CA GLU A 62 -12.81 3.83 -3.93
C GLU A 62 -12.83 2.56 -4.78
N ILE A 63 -13.65 2.55 -5.84
CA ILE A 63 -13.74 1.41 -6.76
C ILE A 63 -12.42 1.25 -7.52
N LEU A 64 -11.83 2.34 -8.01
CA LEU A 64 -10.52 2.31 -8.67
C LEU A 64 -9.41 1.79 -7.75
N ARG A 65 -9.42 2.15 -6.46
CA ARG A 65 -8.43 1.69 -5.48
C ARG A 65 -8.53 0.19 -5.26
N LEU A 66 -9.73 -0.32 -4.98
CA LEU A 66 -9.94 -1.76 -4.76
C LEU A 66 -9.67 -2.57 -6.03
N LYS A 67 -10.07 -2.06 -7.19
CA LYS A 67 -9.74 -2.65 -8.49
C LYS A 67 -8.22 -2.68 -8.72
N GLY A 68 -7.51 -1.58 -8.46
CA GLY A 68 -6.07 -1.49 -8.61
C GLY A 68 -5.31 -2.47 -7.72
N ILE A 69 -5.74 -2.66 -6.46
CA ILE A 69 -5.18 -3.65 -5.55
C ILE A 69 -5.45 -5.08 -6.05
N ALA A 70 -6.69 -5.37 -6.47
CA ALA A 70 -7.05 -6.67 -7.04
C ALA A 70 -6.26 -6.99 -8.32
N GLU A 71 -6.01 -5.98 -9.16
CA GLU A 71 -5.21 -6.11 -10.38
C GLU A 71 -3.75 -6.41 -10.01
N SER A 72 -3.20 -5.72 -9.02
CA SER A 72 -1.85 -5.99 -8.52
C SER A 72 -1.73 -7.43 -7.99
N ASN A 73 -2.64 -7.85 -7.10
CA ASN A 73 -2.62 -9.17 -6.46
C ASN A 73 -2.85 -10.33 -7.45
N SER A 74 -3.46 -10.04 -8.61
CA SER A 74 -3.64 -11.01 -9.69
C SER A 74 -2.56 -10.95 -10.79
N GLY A 75 -1.49 -10.17 -10.58
CA GLY A 75 -0.37 -10.04 -11.52
C GLY A 75 -0.61 -9.10 -12.69
N ARG A 76 -1.74 -8.39 -12.73
CA ARG A 76 -2.11 -7.37 -13.73
C ARG A 76 -1.53 -6.01 -13.36
N HIS A 77 -0.20 -5.93 -13.25
CA HIS A 77 0.48 -4.72 -12.75
C HIS A 77 0.35 -3.51 -13.68
N ARG A 78 0.23 -3.72 -15.00
CA ARG A 78 0.01 -2.63 -15.97
C ARG A 78 -1.34 -1.97 -15.74
N GLU A 79 -2.38 -2.77 -15.58
CA GLU A 79 -3.75 -2.33 -15.37
C GLU A 79 -3.88 -1.67 -14.00
N SER A 80 -3.26 -2.26 -12.97
CA SER A 80 -3.18 -1.70 -11.62
C SER A 80 -2.60 -0.28 -11.61
N LEU A 81 -1.47 -0.06 -12.29
CA LEU A 81 -0.87 1.27 -12.43
C LEU A 81 -1.82 2.27 -13.09
N VAL A 82 -2.57 1.84 -14.10
CA VAL A 82 -3.57 2.69 -14.77
C VAL A 82 -4.71 3.06 -13.82
N SER A 83 -5.19 2.12 -13.02
CA SER A 83 -6.24 2.36 -12.02
C SER A 83 -5.79 3.41 -10.99
N PHE A 84 -4.58 3.26 -10.42
CA PHE A 84 -4.03 4.24 -9.47
C PHE A 84 -3.70 5.58 -10.13
N TYR A 85 -3.12 5.59 -11.34
CA TYR A 85 -2.84 6.83 -12.06
C TYR A 85 -4.12 7.63 -12.34
N THR A 86 -5.23 6.95 -12.62
CA THR A 86 -6.52 7.61 -12.82
C THR A 86 -6.97 8.35 -11.55
N ILE A 87 -6.77 7.77 -10.36
CA ILE A 87 -7.03 8.47 -9.08
C ILE A 87 -6.11 9.69 -8.95
N LEU A 88 -4.81 9.52 -9.27
CA LEU A 88 -3.81 10.59 -9.14
C LEU A 88 -4.02 11.76 -10.09
N GLN A 89 -4.72 11.57 -11.21
CA GLN A 89 -5.11 12.66 -12.10
C GLN A 89 -6.13 13.61 -11.46
N ASP A 90 -6.98 13.11 -10.55
CA ASP A 90 -7.96 13.95 -9.84
C ASP A 90 -7.47 14.37 -8.46
N ASN A 91 -6.72 13.48 -7.77
CA ASN A 91 -6.11 13.75 -6.49
C ASN A 91 -4.62 13.34 -6.49
N PRO A 92 -3.71 14.25 -6.86
CA PRO A 92 -2.27 13.97 -6.95
C PRO A 92 -1.60 13.57 -5.62
N ASN A 93 -2.29 13.81 -4.49
CA ASN A 93 -1.82 13.55 -3.14
C ASN A 93 -2.63 12.43 -2.44
N ASP A 94 -3.35 11.58 -3.19
CA ASP A 94 -3.96 10.38 -2.60
C ASP A 94 -2.85 9.38 -2.20
N ALA A 95 -2.59 9.28 -0.89
CA ALA A 95 -1.48 8.49 -0.35
C ALA A 95 -1.56 7.00 -0.74
N VAL A 96 -2.77 6.43 -0.78
CA VAL A 96 -2.96 5.03 -1.15
C VAL A 96 -2.73 4.82 -2.64
N ALA A 97 -3.18 5.74 -3.50
CA ALA A 97 -2.91 5.66 -4.93
C ALA A 97 -1.42 5.90 -5.26
N LEU A 98 -0.73 6.78 -4.53
CA LEU A 98 0.72 6.95 -4.62
C LEU A 98 1.44 5.66 -4.24
N ALA A 99 1.12 5.08 -3.08
CA ALA A 99 1.70 3.82 -2.63
C ALA A 99 1.37 2.65 -3.59
N GLY A 100 0.14 2.56 -4.06
CA GLY A 100 -0.30 1.58 -5.05
C GLY A 100 0.46 1.70 -6.38
N ALA A 101 0.71 2.92 -6.85
CA ALA A 101 1.57 3.18 -7.99
C ALA A 101 3.02 2.74 -7.71
N GLY A 102 3.54 3.05 -6.52
CA GLY A 102 4.84 2.59 -6.03
C GLY A 102 4.99 1.07 -6.10
N VAL A 103 4.01 0.33 -5.59
CA VAL A 103 3.94 -1.14 -5.68
C VAL A 103 3.92 -1.62 -7.13
N GLY A 104 3.09 -1.00 -7.97
CA GLY A 104 2.97 -1.34 -9.39
C GLY A 104 4.30 -1.19 -10.15
N PHE A 105 5.02 -0.08 -9.94
CA PHE A 105 6.33 0.15 -10.56
C PHE A 105 7.40 -0.81 -10.04
N GLY A 106 7.40 -1.12 -8.73
CA GLY A 106 8.29 -2.12 -8.14
C GLY A 106 8.08 -3.52 -8.73
N ASN A 107 6.82 -3.92 -8.90
CA ASN A 107 6.44 -5.19 -9.54
C ASN A 107 6.81 -5.25 -11.03
N LEU A 108 7.01 -4.11 -11.68
CA LEU A 108 7.54 -4.00 -13.04
C LEU A 108 9.07 -3.83 -13.08
N GLY A 109 9.77 -3.85 -11.95
CA GLY A 109 11.23 -3.67 -11.89
C GLY A 109 11.70 -2.25 -12.23
N GLU A 110 10.83 -1.25 -12.09
CA GLU A 110 11.16 0.19 -12.20
C GLU A 110 11.20 0.82 -10.81
N TYR A 111 12.17 0.39 -10.02
CA TYR A 111 12.33 0.78 -8.62
C TYR A 111 12.60 2.28 -8.38
N ALA A 112 13.16 3.01 -9.34
CA ALA A 112 13.39 4.44 -9.25
C ALA A 112 12.06 5.22 -9.21
N GLU A 113 11.09 4.86 -10.06
CA GLU A 113 9.72 5.39 -9.97
C GLU A 113 9.05 4.89 -8.69
N SER A 114 9.20 3.61 -8.36
CA SER A 114 8.66 3.04 -7.12
C SER A 114 9.07 3.86 -5.88
N ARG A 115 10.36 4.18 -5.77
CA ARG A 115 10.93 5.00 -4.68
C ARG A 115 10.34 6.40 -4.66
N ASP A 116 10.22 7.06 -5.81
CA ASP A 116 9.64 8.41 -5.91
C ASP A 116 8.18 8.44 -5.44
N TYR A 117 7.39 7.47 -5.88
CA TYR A 117 5.98 7.34 -5.47
C TYR A 117 5.84 7.06 -3.96
N PHE A 118 6.69 6.21 -3.37
CA PHE A 118 6.67 5.98 -1.92
C PHE A 118 7.17 7.19 -1.13
N ALA A 119 8.15 7.94 -1.64
CA ALA A 119 8.60 9.19 -1.02
C ALA A 119 7.45 10.21 -0.96
N ARG A 120 6.72 10.39 -2.06
CA ARG A 120 5.52 11.24 -2.10
C ARG A 120 4.40 10.73 -1.21
N ALA A 121 4.19 9.41 -1.12
CA ALA A 121 3.20 8.84 -0.20
C ALA A 121 3.56 9.16 1.27
N LEU A 122 4.84 9.09 1.62
CA LEU A 122 5.36 9.44 2.95
C LEU A 122 5.36 10.95 3.22
N GLU A 123 5.39 11.81 2.20
CA GLU A 123 5.15 13.25 2.39
C GLU A 123 3.69 13.53 2.82
N VAL A 124 2.74 12.74 2.31
CA VAL A 124 1.32 12.85 2.67
C VAL A 124 1.02 12.18 4.02
N ASP A 125 1.59 11.00 4.27
CA ASP A 125 1.45 10.25 5.53
C ASP A 125 2.83 9.79 6.07
N PRO A 126 3.53 10.65 6.82
CA PRO A 126 4.88 10.38 7.31
C PRO A 126 4.99 9.24 8.33
N GLU A 127 3.89 8.93 9.03
CA GLU A 127 3.87 7.92 10.10
C GLU A 127 3.45 6.53 9.58
N SER A 128 3.20 6.41 8.27
CA SER A 128 2.83 5.13 7.65
C SER A 128 3.98 4.12 7.70
N VAL A 129 3.84 3.14 8.60
CA VAL A 129 4.75 1.99 8.71
C VAL A 129 4.78 1.21 7.40
N VAL A 130 3.64 1.06 6.72
CA VAL A 130 3.52 0.35 5.43
C VAL A 130 4.35 1.04 4.35
N TYR A 131 4.18 2.35 4.16
CA TYR A 131 4.92 3.08 3.12
C TYR A 131 6.41 3.12 3.45
N GLY A 132 6.76 3.26 4.73
CA GLY A 132 8.14 3.18 5.19
C GLY A 132 8.78 1.80 4.98
N ASN A 133 8.02 0.71 5.15
CA ASN A 133 8.49 -0.65 4.84
C ASN A 133 8.77 -0.81 3.35
N TYR A 134 7.84 -0.36 2.49
CA TYR A 134 8.03 -0.41 1.04
C TYR A 134 9.21 0.44 0.58
N ALA A 135 9.37 1.66 1.07
CA ALA A 135 10.49 2.53 0.73
C ALA A 135 11.84 1.87 1.08
N ARG A 136 11.97 1.34 2.30
CA ARG A 136 13.18 0.60 2.73
C ARG A 136 13.44 -0.65 1.88
N PHE A 137 12.39 -1.39 1.55
CA PHE A 137 12.49 -2.55 0.66
C PHE A 137 13.03 -2.14 -0.72
N VAL A 138 12.44 -1.12 -1.34
CA VAL A 138 12.84 -0.60 -2.66
C VAL A 138 14.30 -0.12 -2.64
N ASP A 139 14.71 0.63 -1.63
CA ASP A 139 16.10 1.08 -1.48
C ASP A 139 17.08 -0.10 -1.35
N GLY A 140 16.70 -1.13 -0.57
CA GLY A 140 17.47 -2.36 -0.46
C GLY A 140 17.64 -3.08 -1.80
N VAL A 141 16.58 -3.17 -2.60
CA VAL A 141 16.61 -3.80 -3.92
C VAL A 141 17.47 -2.99 -4.89
N ILE A 142 17.34 -1.66 -4.93
CA ILE A 142 18.19 -0.78 -5.75
C ILE A 142 19.66 -0.93 -5.37
N SER A 143 19.97 -0.97 -4.07
CA SER A 143 21.34 -1.13 -3.59
C SER A 143 21.92 -2.50 -3.97
N LYS A 144 21.10 -3.56 -3.95
CA LYS A 144 21.51 -4.93 -4.28
C LYS A 144 21.62 -5.16 -5.78
N TYR A 145 20.76 -4.53 -6.57
CA TYR A 145 20.67 -4.66 -8.04
C TYR A 145 20.56 -3.29 -8.72
N PRO A 146 21.66 -2.52 -8.81
CA PRO A 146 21.67 -1.26 -9.52
C PRO A 146 21.30 -1.45 -10.99
N TYR A 147 20.44 -0.57 -11.51
CA TYR A 147 19.97 -0.63 -12.90
C TYR A 147 19.80 0.79 -13.45
N ARG A 148 19.61 0.90 -14.77
CA ARG A 148 19.33 2.18 -15.42
C ARG A 148 17.82 2.37 -15.51
N ALA A 149 17.32 3.40 -14.84
CA ALA A 149 15.90 3.77 -14.91
C ALA A 149 15.45 4.01 -16.35
N THR A 150 14.24 3.56 -16.66
CA THR A 150 13.61 3.91 -17.94
C THR A 150 13.32 5.39 -17.95
N GLU A 151 13.87 6.09 -18.93
CA GLU A 151 13.65 7.53 -19.12
C GLU A 151 12.17 7.86 -19.01
N LYS A 152 11.80 8.77 -18.11
CA LYS A 152 10.42 9.20 -17.92
C LYS A 152 10.06 10.18 -19.04
N PRO A 153 8.89 10.05 -19.70
CA PRO A 153 8.41 11.09 -20.59
C PRO A 153 8.27 12.40 -19.80
N ASP A 154 8.56 13.52 -20.46
CA ASP A 154 8.19 14.81 -19.94
C ASP A 154 6.67 14.98 -20.06
N PHE A 155 5.95 14.51 -19.03
CA PHE A 155 4.50 14.60 -18.99
C PHE A 155 4.05 16.06 -19.00
N GLU A 156 4.78 16.96 -18.33
CA GLU A 156 4.44 18.38 -18.34
C GLU A 156 4.61 18.99 -19.74
N ALA A 157 5.74 18.78 -20.42
CA ALA A 157 5.92 19.30 -21.77
C ALA A 157 4.96 18.66 -22.79
N ALA A 158 4.54 17.42 -22.57
CA ALA A 158 3.59 16.74 -23.44
C ALA A 158 2.13 17.17 -23.21
N SER A 159 1.77 17.57 -21.99
CA SER A 159 0.45 18.08 -21.62
C SER A 159 0.34 19.60 -21.71
N GLN A 160 1.47 20.31 -21.80
CA GLN A 160 1.52 21.76 -21.93
C GLN A 160 0.93 22.19 -23.28
N ARG A 161 -0.20 22.91 -23.21
CA ARG A 161 -0.57 23.83 -24.27
C ARG A 161 0.48 24.96 -24.27
N PRO A 162 0.94 25.45 -25.43
CA PRO A 162 1.90 26.55 -25.46
C PRO A 162 1.29 27.76 -24.75
N SER A 163 2.06 28.39 -23.84
CA SER A 163 1.64 29.64 -23.22
C SER A 163 1.28 30.64 -24.32
N ARG A 164 0.08 31.21 -24.23
CA ARG A 164 -0.44 32.16 -25.21
C ARG A 164 -0.61 33.50 -24.54
N VAL A 165 0.28 34.43 -24.81
CA VAL A 165 0.17 35.82 -24.35
C VAL A 165 0.21 36.72 -25.58
N PRO A 166 -0.95 37.21 -26.06
CA PRO A 166 -1.00 38.05 -27.25
C PRO A 166 -0.19 39.33 -27.05
N ALA A 167 0.60 39.74 -28.05
CA ALA A 167 1.50 40.89 -27.92
C ALA A 167 0.80 42.18 -27.47
N TRP A 168 -0.45 42.41 -27.90
CA TRP A 168 -1.22 43.60 -27.51
C TRP A 168 -1.50 43.66 -25.99
N THR A 169 -1.45 42.53 -25.27
CA THR A 169 -1.69 42.52 -23.82
C THR A 169 -0.59 43.22 -23.03
N THR A 170 0.60 43.43 -23.62
CA THR A 170 1.67 44.23 -22.99
C THR A 170 1.27 45.69 -22.81
N ASP A 171 0.34 46.20 -23.62
CA ASP A 171 -0.18 47.56 -23.47
C ASP A 171 -0.94 47.75 -22.15
N VAL A 172 -1.61 46.71 -21.65
CA VAL A 172 -2.32 46.73 -20.36
C VAL A 172 -1.32 46.92 -19.21
N ALA A 173 -0.21 46.19 -19.23
CA ALA A 173 0.89 46.36 -18.28
C ALA A 173 1.56 47.74 -18.39
N LEU A 174 1.70 48.29 -19.60
CA LEU A 174 2.23 49.64 -19.81
C LEU A 174 1.28 50.72 -19.28
N TRP A 175 -0.03 50.57 -19.44
CA TRP A 175 -1.01 51.50 -18.87
C TRP A 175 -0.96 51.51 -17.34
N TRP A 176 -0.82 50.33 -16.73
CA TRP A 176 -0.67 50.22 -15.29
C TRP A 176 0.65 50.86 -14.82
N ALA A 177 1.78 50.49 -15.44
CA ALA A 177 3.10 51.03 -15.08
C ALA A 177 3.20 52.56 -15.26
N SER A 178 2.49 53.13 -16.23
CA SER A 178 2.43 54.59 -16.45
C SER A 178 1.40 55.31 -15.57
N GLY A 179 0.69 54.60 -14.69
CA GLY A 179 -0.32 55.16 -13.78
C GLY A 179 -1.63 55.56 -14.48
N LYS A 180 -1.90 55.06 -15.69
CA LYS A 180 -3.14 55.33 -16.43
C LYS A 180 -4.32 54.49 -15.93
N ILE A 181 -4.03 53.32 -15.35
CA ILE A 181 -5.01 52.45 -14.68
C ILE A 181 -4.51 52.07 -13.28
N GLY A 182 -5.44 51.86 -12.36
CA GLY A 182 -5.13 51.46 -10.98
C GLY A 182 -4.80 49.97 -10.82
N ASN A 183 -4.37 49.56 -9.63
CA ASN A 183 -4.07 48.15 -9.32
C ASN A 183 -5.28 47.24 -9.53
N ASP A 184 -6.46 47.65 -9.04
CA ASP A 184 -7.68 46.84 -9.15
C ASP A 184 -8.14 46.67 -10.60
N GLU A 185 -7.99 47.71 -11.43
CA GLU A 185 -8.30 47.66 -12.86
C GLU A 185 -7.33 46.77 -13.63
N PHE A 186 -6.03 46.83 -13.28
CA PHE A 186 -5.02 45.95 -13.87
C PHE A 186 -5.28 44.49 -13.51
N LEU A 187 -5.47 44.18 -12.23
CA LEU A 187 -5.77 42.82 -11.77
C LEU A 187 -7.08 42.30 -12.37
N GLY A 188 -8.13 43.12 -12.42
CA GLY A 188 -9.39 42.76 -13.06
C GLY A 188 -9.24 42.48 -14.56
N ALA A 189 -8.45 43.28 -15.29
CA ALA A 189 -8.18 43.05 -16.69
C ALA A 189 -7.40 41.75 -16.94
N ILE A 190 -6.34 41.50 -16.15
CA ILE A 190 -5.57 40.25 -16.27
C ILE A 190 -6.44 39.05 -15.89
N SER A 191 -7.19 39.11 -14.80
CA SER A 191 -8.13 38.05 -14.41
C SER A 191 -9.14 37.74 -15.49
N HIS A 192 -9.74 38.76 -16.13
CA HIS A 192 -10.67 38.55 -17.23
C HIS A 192 -10.00 37.93 -18.46
N LEU A 193 -8.79 38.39 -18.83
CA LEU A 193 -8.07 37.84 -19.96
C LEU A 193 -7.62 36.39 -19.73
N VAL A 194 -7.32 36.02 -18.49
CA VAL A 194 -7.02 34.65 -18.10
C VAL A 194 -8.29 33.79 -18.09
N SER A 195 -9.40 34.30 -17.55
CA SER A 195 -10.67 33.56 -17.48
C SER A 195 -11.26 33.27 -18.86
N GLU A 196 -11.12 34.21 -19.81
CA GLU A 196 -11.55 34.03 -21.21
C GLU A 196 -10.53 33.21 -22.04
N GLY A 197 -9.44 32.74 -21.40
CA GLY A 197 -8.38 31.97 -22.06
C GLY A 197 -7.60 32.77 -23.11
N VAL A 198 -7.69 34.11 -23.12
CA VAL A 198 -6.92 34.98 -24.01
C VAL A 198 -5.45 34.94 -23.64
N ILE A 199 -5.15 35.10 -22.35
CA ILE A 199 -3.86 34.85 -21.73
C ILE A 199 -3.89 33.44 -21.13
N VAL A 200 -3.03 32.57 -21.66
CA VAL A 200 -2.81 31.23 -21.10
C VAL A 200 -1.36 31.16 -20.66
N VAL A 201 -1.14 31.04 -19.36
CA VAL A 201 0.17 30.77 -18.76
C VAL A 201 0.03 29.61 -17.80
N HIS A 202 0.98 28.69 -17.86
CA HIS A 202 1.02 27.51 -16.99
C HIS A 202 1.99 27.77 -15.84
N ASP A 203 1.67 27.26 -14.65
CA ASP A 203 2.51 27.35 -13.47
C ASP A 203 3.90 26.73 -13.74
N SER A 204 4.94 27.35 -13.21
CA SER A 204 6.32 26.85 -13.31
C SER A 204 6.87 26.31 -11.99
N GLY A 205 6.03 26.16 -10.95
CA GLY A 205 6.36 25.47 -9.70
C GLY A 205 7.37 26.16 -8.76
N ASP A 206 8.12 27.16 -9.24
CA ASP A 206 9.32 27.70 -8.57
C ASP A 206 9.19 29.11 -7.96
N ALA A 207 7.99 29.70 -7.81
CA ALA A 207 7.84 31.07 -7.31
C ALA A 207 7.57 31.19 -5.78
N PRO A 208 8.22 32.12 -5.06
CA PRO A 208 7.98 32.34 -3.63
C PRO A 208 6.60 32.98 -3.36
N ARG A 209 5.89 32.46 -2.35
CA ARG A 209 4.56 32.95 -1.95
C ARG A 209 4.67 34.27 -1.16
N GLY A 210 3.99 35.32 -1.61
CA GLY A 210 3.87 36.60 -0.91
C GLY A 210 2.70 37.46 -1.41
N GLU A 211 2.16 38.33 -0.55
CA GLU A 211 0.96 39.17 -0.80
C GLU A 211 1.17 40.36 -1.76
N ARG A 212 2.37 40.52 -2.34
CA ARG A 212 2.66 41.61 -3.30
C ARG A 212 2.40 41.13 -4.72
N ILE A 213 1.87 42.02 -5.58
CA ILE A 213 1.85 41.80 -7.05
C ILE A 213 3.30 41.53 -7.48
N PRO A 214 3.64 40.29 -7.89
CA PRO A 214 5.01 40.00 -8.27
C PRO A 214 5.27 40.66 -9.62
N GLY A 215 6.27 41.53 -9.64
CA GLY A 215 6.49 42.49 -10.73
C GLY A 215 7.03 43.86 -10.28
N GLU A 216 7.11 44.14 -8.97
CA GLU A 216 7.78 45.36 -8.47
C GLU A 216 9.26 45.44 -8.90
N GLU A 217 9.95 44.29 -9.04
CA GLU A 217 11.34 44.25 -9.51
C GLU A 217 11.47 44.60 -11.00
N THR A 218 10.44 44.30 -11.81
CA THR A 218 10.35 44.64 -13.24
C THR A 218 9.61 45.96 -13.51
N LEU A 219 8.97 46.56 -12.49
CA LEU A 219 8.22 47.82 -12.58
C LEU A 219 9.08 48.95 -13.16
N ALA A 220 10.35 49.00 -12.78
CA ALA A 220 11.29 49.99 -13.32
C ALA A 220 11.53 49.85 -14.83
N GLU A 221 11.45 48.64 -15.39
CA GLU A 221 11.55 48.38 -16.83
C GLU A 221 10.22 48.64 -17.55
N TRP A 222 9.11 48.30 -16.89
CA TRP A 222 7.77 48.50 -17.42
C TRP A 222 7.44 50.00 -17.54
N VAL A 223 7.81 50.80 -16.54
CA VAL A 223 7.72 52.27 -16.56
C VAL A 223 8.57 52.87 -17.70
N LYS A 224 9.69 52.22 -18.07
CA LYS A 224 10.56 52.65 -19.19
C LYS A 224 10.05 52.20 -20.56
N GLY A 225 8.93 51.49 -20.64
CA GLY A 225 8.33 51.05 -21.91
C GLY A 225 8.88 49.72 -22.46
N ASN A 226 9.70 48.98 -21.68
CA ASN A 226 10.39 47.78 -22.14
C ASN A 226 9.62 46.47 -21.83
N VAL A 227 8.29 46.52 -21.73
CA VAL A 227 7.48 45.32 -21.44
C VAL A 227 7.55 44.33 -22.60
N THR A 228 7.95 43.09 -22.33
CA THR A 228 7.93 42.00 -23.29
C THR A 228 6.79 41.02 -22.99
N VAL A 229 6.41 40.23 -23.99
CA VAL A 229 5.46 39.12 -23.82
C VAL A 229 5.95 38.14 -22.75
N ALA A 230 7.25 37.87 -22.69
CA ALA A 230 7.86 36.98 -21.70
C ALA A 230 7.78 37.56 -20.27
N SER A 231 8.09 38.85 -20.10
CA SER A 231 7.99 39.50 -18.79
C SER A 231 6.55 39.60 -18.30
N LEU A 232 5.59 39.84 -19.20
CA LEU A 232 4.17 39.82 -18.86
C LEU A 232 3.71 38.40 -18.49
N ALA A 233 4.11 37.39 -19.28
CA ALA A 233 3.78 35.99 -18.99
C ALA A 233 4.28 35.57 -17.59
N GLN A 234 5.50 35.98 -17.22
CA GLN A 234 6.03 35.71 -15.88
C GLN A 234 5.21 36.41 -14.79
N ALA A 235 4.90 37.70 -14.96
CA ALA A 235 4.08 38.43 -14.00
C ALA A 235 2.70 37.78 -13.82
N VAL A 236 2.08 37.29 -14.90
CA VAL A 236 0.80 36.57 -14.82
C VAL A 236 0.95 35.23 -14.09
N ARG A 237 2.02 34.46 -14.34
CA ARG A 237 2.30 33.24 -13.56
C ARG A 237 2.39 33.52 -12.08
N ASP A 238 3.13 34.56 -11.73
CA ASP A 238 3.36 34.91 -10.34
C ASP A 238 2.07 35.45 -9.67
N MET A 239 1.22 36.17 -10.42
CA MET A 239 -0.11 36.59 -9.94
C MET A 239 -1.03 35.40 -9.68
N ILE A 240 -0.96 34.35 -10.50
CA ILE A 240 -1.71 33.11 -10.29
C ILE A 240 -1.18 32.36 -9.08
N SER A 241 0.14 32.16 -8.97
CA SER A 241 0.75 31.43 -7.85
C SER A 241 0.58 32.16 -6.50
N GLY A 242 0.51 33.50 -6.53
CA GLY A 242 0.20 34.35 -5.39
C GLY A 242 -1.28 34.46 -5.04
N GLY A 243 -2.19 33.86 -5.81
CA GLY A 243 -3.64 33.90 -5.57
C GLY A 243 -4.31 35.25 -5.85
N LEU A 244 -3.67 36.12 -6.63
CA LEU A 244 -4.21 37.43 -7.04
C LEU A 244 -5.08 37.34 -8.29
N VAL A 245 -4.83 36.34 -9.14
CA VAL A 245 -5.56 36.04 -10.36
C VAL A 245 -5.91 34.56 -10.36
N ASP A 246 -7.18 34.23 -10.61
CA ASP A 246 -7.56 32.82 -10.81
C ASP A 246 -6.95 32.29 -12.11
N GLY A 247 -6.36 31.09 -12.05
CA GLY A 247 -5.82 30.43 -13.24
C GLY A 247 -6.88 30.17 -14.31
N PRO A 248 -6.46 29.87 -15.55
CA PRO A 248 -7.40 29.61 -16.64
C PRO A 248 -8.36 28.49 -16.24
N GLN A 249 -9.67 28.77 -16.32
CA GLN A 249 -10.72 27.82 -15.99
C GLN A 249 -10.82 26.82 -17.15
N GLU A 250 -10.27 25.63 -16.95
CA GLU A 250 -10.38 24.53 -17.91
C GLU A 250 -11.83 24.01 -17.93
N SER A 251 -12.45 23.93 -19.10
CA SER A 251 -13.77 23.30 -19.20
C SER A 251 -13.69 21.80 -18.90
N ALA A 252 -14.80 21.20 -18.47
CA ALA A 252 -14.85 19.76 -18.20
C ALA A 252 -14.43 18.90 -19.42
N GLU A 253 -14.74 19.36 -20.64
CA GLU A 253 -14.35 18.69 -21.88
C GLU A 253 -12.85 18.76 -22.14
N GLU A 254 -12.22 19.91 -21.85
CA GLU A 254 -10.78 20.10 -22.01
C GLU A 254 -9.99 19.31 -20.98
N LYS A 255 -10.42 19.33 -19.71
CA LYS A 255 -9.82 18.48 -18.66
C LYS A 255 -9.91 17.01 -19.05
N ALA A 256 -11.09 16.56 -19.50
CA ALA A 256 -11.28 15.18 -19.92
C ALA A 256 -10.41 14.82 -21.13
N ALA A 257 -10.14 15.75 -22.05
CA ALA A 257 -9.22 15.52 -23.16
C ALA A 257 -7.77 15.40 -22.70
N ARG A 258 -7.30 16.34 -21.86
CA ARG A 258 -5.96 16.28 -21.27
C ARG A 258 -5.75 14.99 -20.48
N ASP A 259 -6.68 14.64 -19.59
CA ASP A 259 -6.60 13.43 -18.78
C ASP A 259 -6.52 12.15 -19.65
N ARG A 260 -7.17 12.13 -20.83
CA ARG A 260 -7.04 11.02 -21.79
C ARG A 260 -5.66 10.97 -22.45
N ASP A 261 -5.11 12.11 -22.84
CA ASP A 261 -3.81 12.21 -23.49
C ASP A 261 -2.68 11.84 -22.51
N ASP A 262 -2.75 12.33 -21.28
CA ASP A 262 -1.84 12.00 -20.18
C ASP A 262 -1.85 10.50 -19.89
N LEU A 263 -3.05 9.91 -19.84
CA LEU A 263 -3.21 8.48 -19.61
C LEU A 263 -2.62 7.65 -20.77
N LEU A 264 -2.74 8.11 -22.01
CA LEU A 264 -2.13 7.45 -23.17
C LEU A 264 -0.60 7.50 -23.08
N LEU A 265 -0.02 8.65 -22.73
CA LEU A 265 1.42 8.77 -22.49
C LEU A 265 1.89 7.85 -21.37
N PHE A 266 1.14 7.79 -20.27
CA PHE A 266 1.46 6.93 -19.14
C PHE A 266 1.44 5.45 -19.53
N LYS A 267 0.44 5.01 -20.30
CA LYS A 267 0.38 3.63 -20.86
C LYS A 267 1.56 3.32 -21.78
N ASN A 268 1.99 4.28 -22.59
CA ASN A 268 3.17 4.13 -23.45
C ASN A 268 4.46 4.03 -22.61
N TYR A 269 4.56 4.80 -21.52
CA TYR A 269 5.67 4.73 -20.60
C TYR A 269 5.77 3.35 -19.93
N ILE A 270 4.67 2.81 -19.41
CA ILE A 270 4.61 1.45 -18.86
C ILE A 270 5.06 0.41 -19.90
N THR A 271 4.63 0.57 -21.15
CA THR A 271 5.03 -0.33 -22.25
C THR A 271 6.55 -0.30 -22.48
N ARG A 272 7.16 0.89 -22.42
CA ARG A 272 8.61 1.05 -22.55
C ARG A 272 9.35 0.43 -21.37
N ILE A 273 8.87 0.62 -20.14
CA ILE A 273 9.42 -0.01 -18.93
C ILE A 273 9.47 -1.52 -19.11
N ILE A 274 8.32 -2.14 -19.43
CA ILE A 274 8.23 -3.60 -19.61
C ILE A 274 9.20 -4.08 -20.69
N SER A 275 9.33 -3.36 -21.81
CA SER A 275 10.29 -3.70 -22.86
C SER A 275 11.74 -3.63 -22.38
N ASN A 276 12.10 -2.61 -21.59
CA ASN A 276 13.46 -2.45 -21.08
C ASN A 276 13.80 -3.49 -20.02
N VAL A 277 12.87 -3.77 -19.11
CA VAL A 277 13.00 -4.80 -18.07
C VAL A 277 13.30 -6.17 -18.69
N ASP A 278 12.59 -6.53 -19.75
CA ASP A 278 12.82 -7.78 -20.50
C ASP A 278 14.20 -7.79 -21.20
N LYS A 279 14.54 -6.71 -21.91
CA LYS A 279 15.84 -6.59 -22.61
C LYS A 279 17.05 -6.62 -21.66
N GLU A 280 16.92 -5.96 -20.52
CA GLU A 280 17.98 -5.84 -19.51
C GLU A 280 18.00 -7.04 -18.55
N LYS A 281 16.95 -7.88 -18.57
CA LYS A 281 16.75 -8.99 -17.63
C LYS A 281 16.83 -8.52 -16.18
N ARG A 282 16.13 -7.42 -15.86
CA ARG A 282 16.16 -6.85 -14.50
C ARG A 282 15.63 -7.85 -13.49
N TYR A 283 16.25 -7.86 -12.31
CA TYR A 283 15.83 -8.74 -11.23
C TYR A 283 14.64 -8.11 -10.48
N ILE A 284 13.56 -8.90 -10.33
CA ILE A 284 12.33 -8.47 -9.64
C ILE A 284 12.23 -9.20 -8.30
N GLU A 285 12.27 -8.44 -7.20
CA GLU A 285 11.98 -8.94 -5.85
C GLU A 285 10.61 -8.46 -5.40
N TYR A 286 9.95 -9.27 -4.57
CA TYR A 286 8.64 -8.96 -4.01
C TYR A 286 8.74 -8.79 -2.49
N PRO A 287 8.10 -7.77 -1.91
CA PRO A 287 8.13 -7.51 -0.47
C PRO A 287 7.22 -8.45 0.33
N ASN A 288 6.31 -9.18 -0.33
CA ASN A 288 5.57 -10.28 0.28
C ASN A 288 5.98 -11.61 -0.36
N PRO A 289 5.93 -12.71 0.40
CA PRO A 289 6.14 -14.04 -0.16
C PRO A 289 5.07 -14.35 -1.21
N SER A 290 5.48 -14.94 -2.34
CA SER A 290 4.53 -15.34 -3.37
C SER A 290 3.64 -16.50 -2.89
N GLY A 291 2.49 -16.69 -3.53
CA GLY A 291 1.63 -17.83 -3.27
C GLY A 291 2.36 -19.18 -3.43
N ASP A 292 3.38 -19.28 -4.27
CA ASP A 292 4.18 -20.50 -4.41
C ASP A 292 5.17 -20.69 -3.25
N VAL A 293 5.73 -19.61 -2.69
CA VAL A 293 6.50 -19.66 -1.44
C VAL A 293 5.61 -20.14 -0.30
N ILE A 294 4.38 -19.64 -0.21
CA ILE A 294 3.41 -20.07 0.81
C ILE A 294 3.01 -21.54 0.61
N LYS A 295 2.71 -21.97 -0.62
CA LYS A 295 2.46 -23.40 -0.91
C LYS A 295 3.63 -24.29 -0.49
N LYS A 296 4.88 -23.84 -0.68
CA LYS A 296 6.06 -24.60 -0.22
C LYS A 296 6.10 -24.69 1.30
N PHE A 297 5.81 -23.59 2.00
CA PHE A 297 5.70 -23.58 3.46
C PHE A 297 4.69 -24.61 3.96
N LEU A 298 3.52 -24.69 3.30
CA LEU A 298 2.46 -25.65 3.64
C LEU A 298 2.83 -27.11 3.27
N ARG A 299 3.64 -27.33 2.22
CA ARG A 299 4.09 -28.67 1.82
C ARG A 299 5.18 -29.23 2.73
N ASP A 300 6.16 -28.41 3.08
CA ASP A 300 7.26 -28.78 3.98
C ASP A 300 6.83 -28.62 5.45
N TYR A 301 5.62 -29.08 5.79
CA TYR A 301 5.00 -28.84 7.10
C TYR A 301 5.88 -29.33 8.24
N VAL A 302 6.47 -30.53 8.16
CA VAL A 302 7.39 -31.07 9.18
C VAL A 302 8.55 -30.12 9.53
N LYS A 303 8.94 -29.23 8.61
CA LYS A 303 10.00 -28.26 8.84
C LYS A 303 9.52 -26.99 9.55
N TRP A 304 8.28 -26.55 9.28
CA TRP A 304 7.80 -25.22 9.66
C TRP A 304 6.52 -25.23 10.51
N ASN A 305 5.60 -26.16 10.24
CA ASN A 305 4.33 -26.34 10.93
C ASN A 305 4.38 -27.63 11.76
N PHE A 306 4.45 -27.49 13.09
CA PHE A 306 4.59 -28.60 14.03
C PHE A 306 3.23 -29.14 14.48
N ASP A 307 2.24 -29.21 13.59
CA ASP A 307 0.85 -29.50 13.98
C ASP A 307 0.70 -30.83 14.75
N GLU A 308 1.44 -31.87 14.32
CA GLU A 308 1.41 -33.16 15.00
C GLU A 308 2.03 -33.09 16.39
N GLU A 309 3.15 -32.37 16.55
CA GLU A 309 3.78 -32.18 17.85
C GLU A 309 3.02 -31.20 18.73
N ALA A 310 2.37 -30.19 18.14
CA ALA A 310 1.51 -29.24 18.82
C ALA A 310 0.24 -29.93 19.35
N ALA A 311 -0.21 -30.99 18.68
CA ALA A 311 -1.28 -31.86 19.15
C ALA A 311 -0.83 -32.84 20.26
N ARG A 312 0.47 -32.95 20.57
CA ARG A 312 0.99 -33.81 21.65
C ARG A 312 1.03 -33.06 22.97
N ALA A 313 0.94 -33.81 24.06
CA ALA A 313 1.08 -33.23 25.39
C ALA A 313 2.50 -32.73 25.66
N ALA A 314 2.60 -31.58 26.33
CA ALA A 314 3.83 -30.99 26.83
C ALA A 314 4.64 -31.89 27.79
N THR A 315 4.05 -32.97 28.30
CA THR A 315 4.68 -33.89 29.26
C THR A 315 5.95 -34.57 28.72
N ASN A 316 6.10 -34.67 27.40
CA ASN A 316 7.28 -35.26 26.76
C ASN A 316 8.48 -34.30 26.67
N PHE A 317 8.29 -33.02 27.00
CA PHE A 317 9.38 -32.04 27.03
C PHE A 317 10.12 -32.12 28.36
N PRO A 318 11.46 -31.90 28.37
CA PRO A 318 12.21 -31.71 29.60
C PRO A 318 11.60 -30.61 30.47
N ASP A 319 11.75 -30.70 31.79
CA ASP A 319 11.40 -29.60 32.68
C ASP A 319 12.44 -28.48 32.61
N PRO A 320 12.05 -27.21 32.89
CA PRO A 320 13.02 -26.13 33.09
C PRO A 320 13.89 -26.38 34.33
N GLU A 321 15.14 -25.87 34.30
CA GLU A 321 16.04 -25.97 35.45
C GLU A 321 15.66 -24.92 36.50
N ILE A 322 15.54 -25.34 37.77
CA ILE A 322 15.12 -24.46 38.86
C ILE A 322 16.25 -24.37 39.88
N ASP A 323 16.86 -23.18 39.98
CA ASP A 323 17.86 -22.83 41.00
C ASP A 323 17.17 -22.10 42.17
N VAL A 324 16.93 -22.83 43.26
CA VAL A 324 16.38 -22.29 44.49
C VAL A 324 17.52 -21.83 45.39
N ARG A 325 17.78 -20.52 45.43
CA ARG A 325 18.77 -19.95 46.34
C ARG A 325 18.19 -19.76 47.73
N ALA A 326 18.95 -20.13 48.76
CA ALA A 326 18.52 -20.03 50.16
C ALA A 326 18.17 -18.59 50.59
N VAL A 327 18.76 -17.58 49.94
CA VAL A 327 18.48 -16.15 50.13
C VAL A 327 18.40 -15.49 48.76
N GLY A 328 17.19 -15.14 48.31
CA GLY A 328 16.95 -14.47 47.02
C GLY A 328 15.78 -15.06 46.23
N ALA A 329 15.52 -14.49 45.06
CA ALA A 329 14.53 -14.98 44.11
C ALA A 329 14.95 -16.31 43.48
N THR A 330 13.98 -17.21 43.26
CA THR A 330 14.15 -18.45 42.51
C THR A 330 14.53 -18.12 41.07
N THR A 331 15.51 -18.81 40.48
CA THR A 331 15.82 -18.65 39.05
C THR A 331 15.30 -19.85 38.28
N ILE A 332 14.44 -19.62 37.30
CA ILE A 332 13.91 -20.66 36.40
C ILE A 332 14.57 -20.47 35.04
N ARG A 333 15.32 -21.48 34.59
CA ARG A 333 16.02 -21.44 33.30
C ARG A 333 15.29 -22.26 32.26
N TYR A 334 14.93 -21.60 31.17
CA TYR A 334 14.35 -22.18 29.98
C TYR A 334 15.44 -22.38 28.92
N SER A 335 15.45 -23.57 28.32
CA SER A 335 16.30 -23.95 27.20
C SER A 335 15.41 -23.98 25.96
N MET A 336 15.67 -23.07 25.03
CA MET A 336 14.86 -22.83 23.85
C MET A 336 15.52 -23.40 22.62
N PHE A 337 14.75 -24.12 21.82
CA PHE A 337 15.10 -24.44 20.44
C PHE A 337 14.26 -23.57 19.52
N ILE A 338 14.90 -22.84 18.61
CA ILE A 338 14.22 -21.96 17.66
C ILE A 338 14.38 -22.58 16.27
N ASN A 339 13.26 -22.91 15.62
CA ASN A 339 13.32 -23.32 14.22
C ASN A 339 13.77 -22.15 13.36
N ASP A 340 14.51 -22.45 12.29
CA ASP A 340 14.81 -21.47 11.25
C ASP A 340 13.51 -20.85 10.71
N GLN A 341 13.61 -19.68 10.09
CA GLN A 341 12.57 -19.20 9.20
C GLN A 341 12.88 -19.62 7.75
N PRO A 342 11.89 -19.68 6.85
CA PRO A 342 12.18 -19.85 5.43
C PRO A 342 13.10 -18.75 4.92
N SER A 343 14.13 -19.15 4.17
CA SER A 343 14.98 -18.19 3.49
C SER A 343 14.17 -17.40 2.48
N GLY A 344 14.27 -16.07 2.50
CA GLY A 344 13.58 -15.18 1.57
C GLY A 344 12.36 -14.46 2.13
N LEU A 345 12.09 -14.57 3.44
CA LEU A 345 11.23 -13.59 4.09
C LEU A 345 11.95 -12.23 4.15
N PRO A 346 11.31 -11.14 3.73
CA PRO A 346 11.95 -9.83 3.63
C PRO A 346 12.06 -9.10 4.98
N LEU A 347 11.38 -9.61 6.02
CA LEU A 347 11.41 -9.06 7.36
C LEU A 347 12.17 -10.01 8.29
N ASN A 348 12.97 -9.42 9.19
CA ASN A 348 13.70 -10.19 10.20
C ASN A 348 12.87 -10.30 11.48
N HIS A 349 11.94 -11.26 11.52
CA HIS A 349 11.18 -11.54 12.73
C HIS A 349 11.96 -12.39 13.76
N VAL A 350 13.16 -12.89 13.41
CA VAL A 350 13.96 -13.69 14.36
C VAL A 350 14.58 -12.79 15.42
N GLU A 351 15.07 -11.61 15.02
CA GLU A 351 15.69 -10.67 15.95
C GLU A 351 14.73 -10.21 17.06
N THR A 352 13.42 -10.15 16.79
CA THR A 352 12.42 -9.79 17.81
C THR A 352 12.25 -10.83 18.92
N LEU A 353 12.76 -12.05 18.73
CA LEU A 353 12.76 -13.04 19.79
C LEU A 353 13.65 -12.60 20.95
N GLY A 354 14.78 -11.93 20.66
CA GLY A 354 15.65 -11.34 21.68
C GLY A 354 14.86 -10.41 22.60
N ASP A 355 14.16 -9.46 22.01
CA ASP A 355 13.35 -8.49 22.75
C ASP A 355 12.22 -9.16 23.56
N SER A 356 11.64 -10.25 23.04
CA SER A 356 10.58 -11.01 23.72
C SER A 356 11.14 -11.79 24.93
N MET A 357 12.35 -12.34 24.82
CA MET A 357 13.05 -12.97 25.93
C MET A 357 13.41 -11.92 26.99
N ASP A 358 14.05 -10.82 26.58
CA ASP A 358 14.46 -9.72 27.45
C ASP A 358 13.27 -9.15 28.26
N TYR A 359 12.11 -9.02 27.62
CA TYR A 359 10.88 -8.60 28.28
C TYR A 359 10.55 -9.47 29.50
N TRP A 360 10.60 -10.80 29.35
CA TRP A 360 10.27 -11.76 30.40
C TRP A 360 11.39 -11.93 31.43
N GLU A 361 12.65 -11.84 31.02
CA GLU A 361 13.80 -11.85 31.95
C GLU A 361 13.81 -10.62 32.87
N ALA A 362 13.26 -9.49 32.40
CA ALA A 362 13.10 -8.28 33.21
C ALA A 362 11.95 -8.37 34.23
N GLN A 363 11.02 -9.33 34.08
CA GLN A 363 9.90 -9.49 35.01
C GLN A 363 10.33 -10.21 36.29
N THR A 364 9.62 -9.92 37.38
CA THR A 364 9.60 -10.77 38.58
C THR A 364 8.25 -11.44 38.66
N LEU A 365 8.24 -12.77 38.58
CA LEU A 365 7.04 -13.60 38.65
C LEU A 365 6.95 -14.29 40.02
N GLU A 366 5.82 -14.90 40.34
CA GLU A 366 5.68 -15.71 41.55
C GLU A 366 5.79 -17.20 41.20
N TYR A 367 6.65 -17.93 41.91
CA TYR A 367 6.75 -19.38 41.82
C TYR A 367 6.87 -19.98 43.22
N ALA A 368 5.91 -20.83 43.59
CA ALA A 368 5.86 -21.48 44.91
C ALA A 368 5.99 -20.48 46.07
N GLU A 369 5.17 -19.41 46.05
CA GLU A 369 5.11 -18.35 47.07
C GLU A 369 6.42 -17.55 47.23
N ARG A 370 7.27 -17.56 46.19
CA ARG A 370 8.52 -16.80 46.15
C ARG A 370 8.64 -16.04 44.84
N ASP A 371 9.32 -14.90 44.91
CA ASP A 371 9.79 -14.20 43.73
C ASP A 371 10.64 -15.13 42.87
N ALA A 372 10.38 -15.11 41.57
CA ALA A 372 11.07 -15.88 40.57
C ALA A 372 11.52 -14.98 39.41
N ARG A 373 12.70 -15.28 38.89
CA ARG A 373 13.24 -14.66 37.68
C ARG A 373 13.39 -15.71 36.61
N ILE A 374 13.04 -15.32 35.40
CA ILE A 374 13.17 -16.16 34.23
C ILE A 374 14.52 -15.89 33.57
N MET A 375 15.13 -16.93 33.02
CA MET A 375 16.30 -16.82 32.15
C MET A 375 16.12 -17.75 30.96
N PHE A 376 16.31 -17.25 29.76
CA PHE A 376 16.30 -18.03 28.53
C PHE A 376 17.71 -18.33 28.06
N SER A 377 17.86 -19.46 27.40
CA SER A 377 19.09 -19.84 26.71
C SER A 377 18.73 -20.58 25.43
N VAL A 378 19.41 -20.27 24.33
CA VAL A 378 19.15 -20.91 23.04
C VAL A 378 20.08 -22.12 22.86
N THR A 379 19.50 -23.30 22.59
CA THR A 379 20.22 -24.52 22.23
C THR A 379 19.98 -24.90 20.76
N ARG A 380 20.96 -25.58 20.16
CA ARG A 380 20.83 -26.19 18.82
C ARG A 380 20.25 -27.61 18.87
N ALA A 381 20.08 -28.17 20.06
CA ALA A 381 19.61 -29.54 20.24
C ALA A 381 18.15 -29.56 20.71
N LYS A 382 17.23 -29.96 19.82
CA LYS A 382 15.78 -30.06 20.13
C LYS A 382 15.49 -30.85 21.42
N HIS A 383 16.18 -31.97 21.62
CA HIS A 383 15.94 -32.85 22.76
C HIS A 383 16.38 -32.29 24.11
N GLU A 384 17.22 -31.23 24.11
CA GLU A 384 17.66 -30.53 25.32
C GLU A 384 16.77 -29.32 25.63
N ALA A 385 15.91 -28.91 24.69
CA ALA A 385 15.06 -27.76 24.83
C ALA A 385 13.72 -28.14 25.49
N ASN A 386 13.30 -27.31 26.44
CA ASN A 386 12.01 -27.39 27.07
C ASN A 386 10.97 -26.47 26.40
N VAL A 387 11.40 -25.50 25.59
CA VAL A 387 10.53 -24.68 24.75
C VAL A 387 10.99 -24.75 23.30
N TRP A 388 10.10 -25.07 22.38
CA TRP A 388 10.37 -25.04 20.94
C TRP A 388 9.56 -23.93 20.28
N VAL A 389 10.25 -22.99 19.64
CA VAL A 389 9.62 -21.90 18.90
C VAL A 389 9.57 -22.25 17.42
N THR A 390 8.39 -22.12 16.82
CA THR A 390 8.17 -22.34 15.39
C THR A 390 7.27 -21.26 14.78
N TRP A 391 7.37 -21.12 13.46
CA TRP A 391 6.73 -20.07 12.69
C TRP A 391 5.64 -20.66 11.81
N VAL A 392 4.46 -20.04 11.76
CA VAL A 392 3.31 -20.56 11.02
C VAL A 392 2.73 -19.53 10.04
N VAL A 393 2.26 -20.03 8.90
CA VAL A 393 1.56 -19.23 7.85
C VAL A 393 0.20 -19.84 7.49
N ARG A 394 -0.25 -20.81 8.28
CA ARG A 394 -1.54 -21.47 8.13
C ARG A 394 -2.59 -20.80 9.01
N ASP A 395 -3.84 -21.05 8.70
CA ASP A 395 -4.95 -20.73 9.59
C ASP A 395 -4.80 -21.51 10.91
N LEU A 396 -4.72 -20.78 12.02
CA LEU A 396 -4.66 -21.33 13.38
C LEU A 396 -6.06 -21.47 14.00
N GLY A 397 -7.09 -20.97 13.34
CA GLY A 397 -8.43 -20.77 13.88
C GLY A 397 -8.83 -19.30 13.82
N GLU A 398 -10.14 -19.06 13.79
CA GLU A 398 -10.69 -17.71 13.72
C GLU A 398 -10.21 -16.86 14.91
N GLY A 399 -9.49 -15.78 14.62
CA GLY A 399 -8.96 -14.86 15.62
C GLY A 399 -7.73 -15.35 16.38
N VAL A 400 -7.10 -16.44 15.94
CA VAL A 400 -5.93 -17.02 16.61
C VAL A 400 -4.64 -16.65 15.87
N LEU A 401 -3.71 -16.01 16.58
CA LEU A 401 -2.45 -15.51 16.04
C LEU A 401 -1.21 -16.29 16.53
N GLY A 402 -1.40 -17.17 17.50
CA GLY A 402 -0.35 -18.02 18.06
C GLY A 402 -0.96 -19.11 18.92
N HIS A 403 -0.13 -20.10 19.27
CA HIS A 403 -0.47 -21.14 20.23
C HIS A 403 0.75 -21.51 21.04
N ALA A 404 0.60 -21.63 22.36
CA ALA A 404 1.65 -22.15 23.21
C ALA A 404 1.16 -23.11 24.28
N HIS A 405 2.02 -24.05 24.62
CA HIS A 405 1.82 -24.91 25.78
C HIS A 405 2.21 -24.18 27.06
N VAL A 406 1.47 -24.46 28.14
CA VAL A 406 1.73 -23.87 29.44
C VAL A 406 2.94 -24.54 30.10
N GLY A 407 3.95 -23.74 30.46
CA GLY A 407 5.10 -24.14 31.29
C GLY A 407 6.25 -24.86 30.56
N LYS A 408 5.99 -25.49 29.41
CA LYS A 408 6.98 -26.10 28.50
C LYS A 408 6.25 -26.61 27.25
N GLY A 409 6.96 -26.79 26.14
CA GLY A 409 6.41 -27.35 24.92
C GLY A 409 6.62 -26.47 23.70
N ILE A 410 5.66 -26.49 22.79
CA ILE A 410 5.73 -25.77 21.51
C ILE A 410 5.05 -24.41 21.62
N VAL A 411 5.65 -23.43 20.96
CA VAL A 411 5.21 -22.05 20.75
C VAL A 411 5.11 -21.85 19.24
N GLU A 412 3.89 -21.75 18.72
CA GLU A 412 3.57 -21.41 17.33
C GLU A 412 3.33 -19.90 17.23
N VAL A 413 4.04 -19.23 16.32
CA VAL A 413 3.90 -17.79 16.09
C VAL A 413 3.51 -17.54 14.64
N ALA A 414 2.33 -16.95 14.42
CA ALA A 414 1.87 -16.61 13.08
C ALA A 414 2.67 -15.45 12.50
N LEU A 415 3.07 -15.61 11.23
CA LEU A 415 3.83 -14.60 10.49
C LEU A 415 2.94 -13.69 9.63
N GLY A 416 1.68 -14.07 9.41
CA GLY A 416 0.77 -13.37 8.51
C GLY A 416 -0.49 -14.16 8.24
N ASP A 417 -1.44 -13.54 7.54
CA ASP A 417 -2.72 -14.14 7.16
C ASP A 417 -3.24 -13.56 5.83
N TYR A 418 -4.50 -13.84 5.48
CA TYR A 418 -5.16 -13.39 4.25
C TYR A 418 -6.20 -12.28 4.48
N ALA A 419 -6.34 -11.77 5.70
CA ALA A 419 -7.47 -10.93 6.09
C ALA A 419 -7.37 -9.48 5.61
N CYS A 420 -6.17 -9.00 5.28
CA CYS A 420 -5.96 -7.65 4.74
C CYS A 420 -6.64 -7.47 3.37
N ASP A 421 -6.22 -8.22 2.35
CA ASP A 421 -6.59 -7.96 0.95
C ASP A 421 -6.91 -9.21 0.13
N GLY A 422 -7.15 -10.34 0.79
CA GLY A 422 -7.39 -11.63 0.17
C GLY A 422 -6.14 -12.33 -0.37
N SER A 423 -4.97 -11.70 -0.29
CA SER A 423 -3.66 -12.33 -0.52
C SER A 423 -2.94 -12.52 0.81
N PHE A 424 -1.95 -13.41 0.85
CA PHE A 424 -1.17 -13.59 2.06
C PHE A 424 -0.32 -12.35 2.33
N GLN A 425 -0.47 -11.78 3.52
CA GLN A 425 0.20 -10.57 3.97
C GLN A 425 0.97 -10.86 5.24
N LEU A 426 2.26 -10.50 5.26
CA LEU A 426 3.06 -10.60 6.47
C LEU A 426 2.60 -9.58 7.50
N TYR A 427 2.55 -10.00 8.75
CA TYR A 427 2.48 -9.10 9.88
C TYR A 427 3.77 -8.28 9.99
N ASP A 428 3.63 -7.05 10.49
CA ASP A 428 4.79 -6.23 10.80
C ASP A 428 5.61 -6.82 11.95
N VAL A 429 6.85 -6.37 12.05
CA VAL A 429 7.82 -6.87 13.02
C VAL A 429 7.31 -6.70 14.46
N ALA A 430 6.64 -5.59 14.75
CA ALA A 430 6.09 -5.29 16.07
C ALA A 430 4.91 -6.23 16.44
N THR A 431 4.06 -6.58 15.49
CA THR A 431 2.95 -7.52 15.69
C THR A 431 3.47 -8.91 15.97
N VAL A 432 4.44 -9.40 15.20
CA VAL A 432 5.05 -10.72 15.44
C VAL A 432 5.76 -10.77 16.79
N GLN A 433 6.44 -9.69 17.20
CA GLN A 433 7.03 -9.58 18.53
C GLN A 433 5.98 -9.66 19.64
N LYS A 434 4.83 -8.98 19.49
CA LYS A 434 3.73 -9.03 20.47
C LYS A 434 3.16 -10.43 20.60
N ILE A 435 2.91 -11.11 19.47
CA ILE A 435 2.47 -12.51 19.45
C ILE A 435 3.51 -13.37 20.16
N MET A 436 4.78 -13.29 19.76
CA MET A 436 5.86 -14.06 20.38
C MET A 436 5.94 -13.84 21.89
N THR A 437 5.88 -12.58 22.35
CA THR A 437 5.95 -12.24 23.77
C THR A 437 4.77 -12.85 24.53
N HIS A 438 3.56 -12.76 23.98
CA HIS A 438 2.36 -13.38 24.56
C HIS A 438 2.52 -14.91 24.67
N GLU A 439 2.89 -15.59 23.59
CA GLU A 439 3.01 -17.05 23.56
C GLU A 439 4.15 -17.56 24.46
N LEU A 440 5.24 -16.81 24.60
CA LEU A 440 6.28 -17.11 25.59
C LEU A 440 5.79 -16.96 27.03
N GLY A 441 4.81 -16.09 27.28
CA GLY A 441 4.13 -15.97 28.57
C GLY A 441 3.48 -17.27 29.02
N HIS A 442 2.83 -17.98 28.10
CA HIS A 442 2.33 -19.33 28.37
C HIS A 442 3.46 -20.31 28.67
N SER A 443 4.56 -20.24 27.93
CA SER A 443 5.74 -21.10 28.18
C SER A 443 6.35 -20.90 29.57
N VAL A 444 6.27 -19.69 30.14
CA VAL A 444 6.70 -19.42 31.52
C VAL A 444 5.62 -19.70 32.57
N GLY A 445 4.49 -20.27 32.16
CA GLY A 445 3.44 -20.77 33.05
C GLY A 445 2.26 -19.82 33.27
N LEU A 446 2.19 -18.70 32.55
CA LEU A 446 1.08 -17.75 32.70
C LEU A 446 -0.15 -18.17 31.91
N LEU A 447 -1.32 -17.84 32.45
CA LEU A 447 -2.60 -17.96 31.75
C LEU A 447 -3.01 -16.58 31.20
N HIS A 448 -4.07 -16.56 30.40
CA HIS A 448 -4.65 -15.30 29.95
C HIS A 448 -5.03 -14.40 31.12
N SER A 449 -4.84 -13.10 30.90
CA SER A 449 -5.25 -12.05 31.82
C SER A 449 -6.53 -11.38 31.33
N ASP A 450 -7.41 -11.02 32.25
CA ASP A 450 -8.58 -10.19 31.95
C ASP A 450 -8.24 -8.69 31.83
N ASN A 451 -6.99 -8.30 32.09
CA ASN A 451 -6.54 -6.92 31.98
C ASN A 451 -6.08 -6.61 30.54
N GLU A 452 -6.80 -5.72 29.85
CA GLU A 452 -6.48 -5.27 28.48
C GLU A 452 -5.07 -4.66 28.33
N SER A 453 -4.50 -4.12 29.41
CA SER A 453 -3.13 -3.57 29.38
C SER A 453 -2.04 -4.64 29.55
N SER A 454 -2.41 -5.89 29.82
CA SER A 454 -1.48 -7.00 30.02
C SER A 454 -1.03 -7.56 28.68
N VAL A 455 0.24 -7.95 28.59
CA VAL A 455 0.73 -8.72 27.43
C VAL A 455 0.02 -10.07 27.30
N MET A 456 -0.52 -10.61 28.40
CA MET A 456 -1.29 -11.86 28.42
C MET A 456 -2.79 -11.66 28.11
N TYR A 457 -3.21 -10.48 27.65
CA TYR A 457 -4.58 -10.28 27.16
C TYR A 457 -4.76 -11.06 25.84
N PRO A 458 -5.81 -11.88 25.67
CA PRO A 458 -5.91 -12.84 24.57
C PRO A 458 -6.33 -12.25 23.22
N THR A 459 -6.54 -10.93 23.14
CA THR A 459 -7.02 -10.28 21.91
C THR A 459 -5.97 -9.32 21.38
N LEU A 460 -5.61 -9.51 20.11
CA LEU A 460 -4.71 -8.63 19.37
C LEU A 460 -5.27 -8.44 17.96
N LYS A 461 -5.42 -7.18 17.53
CA LYS A 461 -5.63 -6.86 16.11
C LYS A 461 -4.25 -6.71 15.46
N PRO A 462 -3.87 -7.58 14.50
CA PRO A 462 -2.54 -7.53 13.91
C PRO A 462 -2.40 -6.31 12.99
N SER A 463 -1.17 -5.82 12.86
CA SER A 463 -0.79 -4.85 11.84
C SER A 463 0.05 -5.55 10.77
N TYR A 464 -0.14 -5.16 9.52
CA TYR A 464 0.51 -5.77 8.37
C TYR A 464 1.68 -4.93 7.88
N ALA A 465 2.72 -5.59 7.38
CA ALA A 465 3.91 -4.90 6.90
C ALA A 465 3.69 -4.19 5.56
N TYR A 466 2.83 -4.75 4.70
CA TYR A 466 2.71 -4.37 3.28
C TYR A 466 1.25 -4.27 2.81
N CYS A 467 0.29 -4.20 3.72
CA CYS A 467 -1.13 -4.06 3.40
C CYS A 467 -1.47 -2.62 2.99
N LEU A 468 -2.07 -2.41 1.82
CA LEU A 468 -2.48 -1.07 1.35
C LEU A 468 -3.90 -0.64 1.79
N LEU A 469 -4.64 -1.50 2.50
CA LEU A 469 -6.04 -1.30 2.90
C LEU A 469 -6.22 -0.86 4.35
#